data_AF-A0ABD0PEJ0-F1
#
_entry.id   AF-A0ABD0PEJ0-F1
#
_cell.length_a   1.000
_cell.length_b   1.000
_cell.length_c   1.000
_cell.angle_alpha   90.00
_cell.angle_beta   90.00
_cell.angle_gamma   90.00
#
_symmetry.space_group_name_H-M   'P 1'
#
loop_
_entity.id
_entity.type
_entity.pdbx_description
1 polymer ?
#
loop_
_entity_poly.entity_id
_entity_poly.type
_entity_poly.pdbx_seq_one_letter_code
_entity_poly.pdbx_strand_id
1 'polypeptide(L)'
;MTAQEVRLCGLLLQEHFGDVVEKVGTHLIRSGVLSLRALAHETKLALDLKSLCVLVQHGMCTFGAGRRGPAGPVEYRINCEHILHMLRYPRYIYTAKSLYGDTGELIVEEILQRGQMTMSTTVKTVADRLTHNMP
;
A
#
# COMPACT_ATOMS: atom_id res chain seq x y z
N MET A 1 -4.99 10.51 14.61
CA MET A 1 -5.88 10.61 13.45
C MET A 1 -7.27 11.01 13.91
N THR A 2 -7.95 11.86 13.16
CA THR A 2 -9.35 12.22 13.38
C THR A 2 -10.27 11.10 12.88
N ALA A 3 -11.52 11.06 13.35
CA ALA A 3 -12.52 10.09 12.87
C ALA A 3 -12.77 10.19 11.35
N GLN A 4 -12.62 11.41 10.78
CA GLN A 4 -12.78 11.64 9.35
C GLN A 4 -11.63 11.04 8.53
N GLU A 5 -10.39 11.18 9.00
CA GLU A 5 -9.23 10.56 8.35
C GLU A 5 -9.33 9.03 8.37
N VAL A 6 -9.76 8.44 9.50
CA VAL A 6 -9.94 6.98 9.60
C VAL A 6 -10.98 6.49 8.59
N ARG A 7 -12.10 7.21 8.47
CA ARG A 7 -13.14 6.90 7.50
C ARG A 7 -12.64 7.01 6.06
N LEU A 8 -11.89 8.06 5.74
CA LEU A 8 -11.33 8.27 4.41
C LEU A 8 -10.31 7.17 4.04
N CYS A 9 -9.41 6.80 4.97
CA CYS A 9 -8.50 5.67 4.76
C CYS A 9 -9.26 4.37 4.48
N GLY A 10 -10.34 4.10 5.22
CA GLY A 10 -11.16 2.92 4.97
C GLY A 10 -11.77 2.90 3.57
N LEU A 11 -12.37 4.01 3.13
CA LEU A 11 -12.94 4.13 1.78
C LEU A 11 -11.89 3.92 0.69
N LEU A 12 -10.70 4.51 0.84
CA LEU A 12 -9.60 4.34 -0.11
C LEU A 12 -9.12 2.89 -0.18
N LEU A 13 -8.92 2.24 0.97
CA LEU A 13 -8.51 0.84 1.00
C LEU A 13 -9.56 -0.08 0.37
N GLN A 14 -10.85 0.20 0.60
CA GLN A 14 -11.94 -0.57 0.02
C GLN A 14 -11.99 -0.43 -1.50
N GLU A 15 -11.92 0.79 -2.00
CA GLU A 15 -12.03 1.09 -3.43
C GLU A 15 -10.86 0.50 -4.23
N HIS A 16 -9.64 0.52 -3.67
CA HIS A 16 -8.45 0.05 -4.38
C HIS A 16 -8.09 -1.42 -4.14
N PHE A 17 -8.45 -2.00 -2.99
CA PHE A 17 -8.00 -3.35 -2.61
C PHE A 17 -9.10 -4.28 -2.10
N GLY A 18 -10.33 -3.77 -1.93
CA GLY A 18 -11.50 -4.54 -1.50
C GLY A 18 -11.68 -4.65 0.02
N ASP A 19 -12.82 -5.24 0.39
CA ASP A 19 -13.34 -5.24 1.76
C ASP A 19 -12.43 -5.90 2.80
N VAL A 20 -11.67 -6.92 2.41
CA VAL A 20 -10.81 -7.65 3.36
C VAL A 20 -9.61 -6.80 3.77
N VAL A 21 -8.99 -6.11 2.81
CA VAL A 21 -7.88 -5.19 3.07
C VAL A 21 -8.35 -3.96 3.83
N GLU A 22 -9.53 -3.43 3.50
CA GLU A 22 -10.16 -2.35 4.27
C GLU A 22 -10.32 -2.74 5.73
N LYS A 23 -10.97 -3.87 6.04
CA LYS A 23 -11.22 -4.29 7.43
C LYS A 23 -9.94 -4.47 8.22
N VAL A 24 -8.93 -5.11 7.63
CA VAL A 24 -7.63 -5.31 8.28
C VAL A 24 -6.91 -3.98 8.50
N GLY A 25 -6.92 -3.10 7.50
CA GLY A 25 -6.32 -1.78 7.58
C GLY A 25 -7.00 -0.88 8.61
N THR A 26 -8.32 -0.72 8.55
CA THR A 26 -9.06 0.14 9.50
C THR A 26 -8.97 -0.38 10.93
N HIS A 27 -8.88 -1.70 11.12
CA HIS A 27 -8.62 -2.29 12.42
C HIS A 27 -7.22 -1.94 12.96
N LEU A 28 -6.17 -2.06 12.14
CA LEU A 28 -4.81 -1.60 12.50
C LEU A 28 -4.77 -0.09 12.79
N ILE A 29 -5.51 0.73 12.05
CA ILE A 29 -5.57 2.18 12.29
C ILE A 29 -6.15 2.49 13.68
N ARG A 30 -7.18 1.74 14.09
CA ARG A 30 -7.88 1.95 15.37
C ARG A 30 -7.12 1.37 16.56
N SER A 31 -6.62 0.14 16.42
CA SER A 31 -5.92 -0.58 17.50
C SER A 31 -4.43 -0.21 17.60
N GLY A 32 -3.87 0.40 16.56
CA GLY A 32 -2.46 0.77 16.49
C GLY A 32 -1.58 -0.41 16.08
N VAL A 33 -0.59 -0.74 16.92
CA VAL A 33 0.41 -1.77 16.61
C VAL A 33 -0.09 -3.13 17.09
N LEU A 34 -0.16 -4.12 16.19
CA LEU A 34 -0.65 -5.47 16.49
C LEU A 34 0.31 -6.56 16.04
N SER A 35 0.33 -7.68 16.76
CA SER A 35 0.94 -8.92 16.27
C SER A 35 -0.01 -9.64 15.32
N LEU A 36 0.53 -10.51 14.47
CA LEU A 36 -0.29 -11.32 13.55
C LEU A 36 -1.38 -12.13 14.28
N ARG A 37 -1.04 -12.70 15.45
CA ARG A 37 -1.99 -13.49 16.24
C ARG A 37 -3.12 -12.64 16.82
N ALA A 38 -2.80 -11.44 17.30
CA ALA A 38 -3.80 -10.49 17.79
C ALA A 38 -4.73 -10.05 16.66
N LEU A 39 -4.16 -9.73 15.49
CA LEU A 39 -4.91 -9.34 14.31
C LEU A 39 -5.88 -10.45 13.85
N ALA A 40 -5.42 -11.70 13.81
CA ALA A 40 -6.25 -12.85 13.44
C ALA A 40 -7.42 -13.05 14.42
N HIS A 41 -7.17 -12.89 15.72
CA HIS A 41 -8.19 -13.03 16.75
C HIS A 41 -9.23 -11.90 16.69
N GLU A 42 -8.80 -10.66 16.50
CA GLU A 42 -9.68 -9.48 16.56
C GLU A 42 -10.52 -9.29 15.29
N THR A 43 -9.95 -9.61 14.12
CA THR A 43 -10.65 -9.44 12.83
C THR A 43 -11.59 -10.60 12.49
N LYS A 44 -11.54 -11.72 13.24
CA LYS A 44 -12.28 -12.97 12.99
C LYS A 44 -12.11 -13.53 11.56
N LEU A 45 -11.11 -13.04 10.83
CA LEU A 45 -10.72 -13.54 9.52
C LEU A 45 -9.72 -14.67 9.74
N ALA A 46 -9.93 -15.81 9.08
CA ALA A 46 -8.93 -16.87 9.05
C ALA A 46 -7.64 -16.29 8.46
N LEU A 47 -6.58 -16.12 9.27
CA LEU A 47 -5.24 -15.63 8.95
C LEU A 47 -5.04 -15.22 7.47
N ASP A 48 -5.66 -14.11 7.05
CA ASP A 48 -5.56 -13.69 5.66
C ASP A 48 -4.30 -12.86 5.49
N LEU A 49 -3.17 -13.56 5.46
CA LEU A 49 -1.85 -12.98 5.22
C LEU A 49 -1.81 -12.21 3.90
N LYS A 50 -2.69 -12.51 2.93
CA LYS A 50 -2.70 -11.81 1.64
C LYS A 50 -3.06 -10.34 1.83
N SER A 51 -4.02 -10.04 2.69
CA SER A 51 -4.42 -8.66 2.98
C SER A 51 -3.27 -7.82 3.57
N LEU A 52 -2.52 -8.40 4.52
CA LEU A 52 -1.32 -7.79 5.07
C LEU A 52 -0.21 -7.63 4.02
N CYS A 53 -0.01 -8.65 3.18
CA CYS A 53 0.95 -8.57 2.08
C CYS A 53 0.62 -7.42 1.12
N VAL A 54 -0.65 -7.19 0.78
CA VAL A 54 -1.06 -6.05 -0.06
C VAL A 54 -0.70 -4.72 0.62
N LEU A 55 -1.03 -4.55 1.90
CA LEU A 55 -0.70 -3.31 2.62
C LEU A 55 0.82 -3.07 2.70
N VAL A 56 1.61 -4.13 2.91
CA VAL A 56 3.08 -4.04 2.93
C VAL A 56 3.63 -3.74 1.53
N GLN A 57 3.11 -4.41 0.50
CA GLN A 57 3.51 -4.24 -0.89
C GLN A 57 3.32 -2.80 -1.37
N HIS A 58 2.26 -2.12 -0.92
CA HIS A 58 2.02 -0.70 -1.22
C HIS A 58 2.64 0.28 -0.21
N GLY A 59 3.49 -0.20 0.71
CA GLY A 59 4.15 0.63 1.71
C GLY A 59 3.21 1.25 2.76
N MET A 60 1.96 0.81 2.84
CA MET A 60 0.96 1.27 3.79
C MET A 60 1.12 0.58 5.15
N CYS A 61 1.77 -0.58 5.20
CA CYS A 61 2.07 -1.29 6.43
C CYS A 61 3.57 -1.61 6.52
N THR A 62 4.12 -1.47 7.72
CA THR A 62 5.48 -1.87 8.07
C THR A 62 5.43 -2.94 9.14
N PHE A 63 6.40 -3.84 9.12
CA PHE A 63 6.51 -4.90 10.12
C PHE A 63 7.93 -4.94 10.68
N GLY A 64 8.06 -5.36 11.94
CA GLY A 64 9.37 -5.44 12.58
C GLY A 64 9.33 -6.06 13.96
N ALA A 65 10.50 -6.10 14.61
CA ALA A 65 10.61 -6.54 15.99
C ALA A 65 9.80 -5.61 16.90
N GLY A 66 8.93 -6.22 17.70
CA GLY A 66 8.10 -5.49 18.65
C GLY A 66 8.86 -5.01 19.88
N ARG A 67 8.11 -4.52 20.87
CA ARG A 67 8.68 -4.00 22.14
C ARG A 67 9.49 -5.05 22.94
N ARG A 68 9.29 -6.33 22.65
CA ARG A 68 9.99 -7.46 23.29
C ARG A 68 11.34 -7.80 22.65
N GLY A 69 11.81 -6.99 21.70
CA GLY A 69 13.09 -7.19 21.03
C GLY A 69 13.05 -8.27 19.94
N PRO A 70 14.22 -8.72 19.43
CA PRO A 70 14.32 -9.60 18.26
C PRO A 70 13.67 -10.98 18.43
N ALA A 71 13.55 -11.47 19.67
CA ALA A 71 12.90 -12.74 20.01
C ALA A 71 11.38 -12.60 20.23
N GLY A 72 10.85 -11.38 20.16
CA GLY A 72 9.43 -11.10 20.31
C GLY A 72 8.62 -11.42 19.05
N PRO A 73 7.27 -11.48 19.16
CA PRO A 73 6.43 -11.59 17.98
C PRO A 73 6.60 -10.37 17.08
N VAL A 74 6.53 -10.59 15.77
CA VAL A 74 6.54 -9.51 14.77
C VAL A 74 5.30 -8.65 14.94
N GLU A 75 5.51 -7.34 15.01
CA GLU A 75 4.49 -6.32 15.14
C GLU A 75 4.29 -5.59 13.81
N TYR A 76 3.03 -5.30 13.48
CA TYR A 76 2.61 -4.61 12.26
C TYR A 76 2.12 -3.21 12.63
N ARG A 77 2.53 -2.22 11.84
CA ARG A 77 2.17 -0.82 12.00
C ARG A 77 1.72 -0.25 10.66
N ILE A 78 0.52 0.32 10.66
CA ILE A 78 -0.04 1.01 9.50
C ILE A 78 0.44 2.47 9.43
N ASN A 79 0.72 2.94 8.23
CA ASN A 79 1.03 4.33 7.92
C ASN A 79 -0.17 4.95 7.19
N CYS A 80 -0.94 5.78 7.90
CA CYS A 80 -2.13 6.41 7.36
C CYS A 80 -1.81 7.47 6.30
N GLU A 81 -0.67 8.17 6.41
CA GLU A 81 -0.29 9.19 5.43
C GLU A 81 -0.09 8.59 4.04
N HIS A 82 0.50 7.40 3.97
CA HIS A 82 0.71 6.69 2.71
C HIS A 82 -0.63 6.29 2.04
N ILE A 83 -1.64 5.93 2.84
CA ILE A 83 -3.00 5.67 2.33
C ILE A 83 -3.61 6.97 1.80
N LEU A 84 -3.54 8.06 2.56
CA LEU A 84 -4.09 9.35 2.13
C LEU A 84 -3.38 9.92 0.90
N HIS A 85 -2.10 9.60 0.71
CA HIS A 85 -1.34 10.00 -0.48
C HIS A 85 -1.82 9.36 -1.78
N MET A 86 -2.64 8.31 -1.74
CA MET A 86 -3.28 7.75 -2.94
C MET A 86 -4.09 8.79 -3.71
N LEU A 87 -4.76 9.70 -2.99
CA LEU A 87 -5.50 10.82 -3.59
C LEU A 87 -4.62 11.77 -4.42
N ARG A 88 -3.30 11.75 -4.20
CA ARG A 88 -2.33 12.60 -4.89
C ARG A 88 -1.66 11.90 -6.07
N TYR A 89 -1.90 10.60 -6.28
CA TYR A 89 -1.26 9.83 -7.35
C TYR A 89 -1.41 10.47 -8.74
N PRO A 90 -2.61 10.95 -9.16
CA PRO A 90 -2.74 11.60 -10.47
C PRO A 90 -1.83 12.82 -10.62
N ARG A 91 -1.63 13.59 -9.54
CA ARG A 91 -0.75 14.75 -9.55
C ARG A 91 0.73 14.36 -9.63
N TYR A 92 1.14 13.28 -8.96
CA TYR A 92 2.50 12.77 -9.05
C TYR A 92 2.82 12.31 -10.48
N ILE A 93 1.91 11.55 -11.08
CA ILE A 93 2.01 11.06 -12.47
C ILE A 93 2.11 12.24 -13.44
N TYR A 94 1.22 13.23 -13.31
CA TYR A 94 1.26 14.44 -14.14
C TYR A 94 2.57 15.23 -14.01
N THR A 95 3.08 15.35 -12.79
CA THR A 95 4.36 16.04 -12.53
C THR A 95 5.52 15.28 -13.19
N ALA A 96 5.52 13.95 -13.13
CA ALA A 96 6.51 13.12 -13.79
C ALA A 96 6.47 13.27 -15.31
N LYS A 97 5.28 13.27 -15.92
CA LYS A 97 5.09 13.56 -17.35
C LYS A 97 5.67 14.94 -17.72
N SER A 98 5.36 15.95 -16.91
CA SER A 98 5.78 17.33 -17.17
C SER A 98 7.30 17.51 -17.13
N LEU A 99 8.00 16.76 -16.27
CA LEU A 99 9.46 16.88 -16.11
C LEU A 99 10.26 15.91 -16.98
N TYR A 100 9.69 14.74 -17.30
CA TYR A 100 10.43 13.60 -17.88
C TYR A 100 9.73 12.94 -19.07
N GLY A 101 8.64 13.53 -19.57
CA GLY A 101 7.86 13.01 -20.70
C GLY A 101 7.11 11.71 -20.38
N ASP A 102 6.61 11.06 -21.43
CA ASP A 102 5.75 9.88 -21.32
C ASP A 102 6.45 8.69 -20.64
N THR A 103 7.76 8.52 -20.85
CA THR A 103 8.52 7.46 -20.16
C THR A 103 8.52 7.68 -18.65
N GLY A 104 8.71 8.92 -18.19
CA GLY A 104 8.68 9.24 -16.76
C GLY A 104 7.29 9.11 -16.15
N GLU A 105 6.25 9.49 -16.91
CA GLU A 105 4.85 9.27 -16.56
C GLU A 105 4.58 7.79 -16.28
N LEU A 106 4.92 6.92 -17.24
CA LEU A 106 4.66 5.49 -17.17
C LEU A 106 5.44 4.81 -16.04
N ILE A 107 6.70 5.21 -15.81
CA ILE A 107 7.49 4.69 -14.67
C ILE A 107 6.80 4.99 -13.34
N VAL A 108 6.39 6.25 -13.13
CA VAL A 108 5.76 6.65 -11.87
C VAL A 108 4.38 6.03 -11.72
N GLU A 109 3.59 5.97 -12.79
CA GLU A 109 2.31 5.27 -12.81
C GLU A 109 2.46 3.81 -12.39
N GLU A 110 3.39 3.08 -13.00
CA GLU A 110 3.59 1.64 -12.76
C GLU A 110 3.96 1.37 -11.29
N ILE A 111 4.89 2.16 -10.73
CA ILE A 111 5.31 2.04 -9.33
C ILE A 111 4.14 2.35 -8.39
N LEU A 112 3.37 3.41 -8.64
CA LEU A 112 2.25 3.78 -7.77
C LEU A 112 1.11 2.75 -7.81
N GLN A 113 0.84 2.16 -8.98
CA GLN A 113 -0.21 1.15 -9.16
C GLN A 113 0.16 -0.23 -8.61
N ARG A 114 1.44 -0.62 -8.62
CA ARG A 114 1.89 -1.95 -8.14
C ARG A 114 2.57 -1.94 -6.77
N GLY A 115 2.91 -0.75 -6.26
CA GLY A 115 3.69 -0.62 -5.03
C GLY A 115 5.17 -0.88 -5.25
N GLN A 116 5.78 -1.66 -4.36
CA GLN A 116 7.22 -1.94 -4.40
C GLN A 116 7.61 -2.77 -5.62
N MET A 117 8.54 -2.25 -6.42
CA MET A 117 9.07 -2.91 -7.60
C MET A 117 10.59 -2.78 -7.68
N THR A 118 11.25 -3.77 -8.29
CA THR A 118 12.65 -3.64 -8.66
C THR A 118 12.78 -2.75 -9.89
N MET A 119 13.95 -2.11 -10.04
CA MET A 119 14.25 -1.31 -11.22
C MET A 119 14.13 -2.13 -12.51
N SER A 120 14.66 -3.37 -12.53
CA SER A 120 14.63 -4.24 -13.71
C SER A 120 13.22 -4.60 -14.15
N THR A 121 12.33 -4.93 -13.21
CA THR A 121 10.92 -5.22 -13.53
C THR A 121 10.21 -3.96 -14.05
N THR A 122 10.43 -2.82 -13.40
CA THR A 122 9.79 -1.55 -13.79
C THR A 122 10.18 -1.14 -15.20
N VAL A 123 11.49 -1.15 -15.52
CA VAL A 123 11.99 -0.78 -16.85
C VAL A 123 11.45 -1.74 -17.91
N LYS A 124 11.43 -3.05 -17.64
CA LYS A 124 10.89 -4.04 -18.58
C LYS A 124 9.42 -3.79 -18.88
N THR A 125 8.59 -3.65 -17.84
CA THR A 125 7.14 -3.46 -18.02
C THR A 125 6.81 -2.16 -18.75
N VAL A 126 7.52 -1.06 -18.44
CA VAL A 126 7.32 0.22 -19.13
C VAL A 126 7.77 0.15 -20.59
N ALA A 127 8.91 -0.51 -20.87
CA ALA A 127 9.37 -0.72 -22.25
C ALA A 127 8.34 -1.52 -23.06
N ASP A 128 7.81 -2.60 -22.51
CA ASP A 128 6.77 -3.41 -23.15
C ASP A 128 5.52 -2.55 -23.45
N ARG A 129 5.04 -1.74 -22.49
CA ARG A 129 3.90 -0.83 -22.67
C ARG A 129 4.13 0.22 -23.76
N LEU A 130 5.33 0.78 -23.85
CA LEU A 130 5.68 1.76 -24.88
C LEU A 130 5.69 1.14 -26.28
N THR A 131 6.20 -0.08 -26.43
CA THR A 131 6.21 -0.77 -27.73
C THR A 131 4.80 -1.12 -28.22
N HIS A 132 3.87 -1.43 -27.32
CA HIS A 132 2.49 -1.77 -27.67
C HIS A 132 1.63 -0.52 -27.97
N ASN A 133 2.04 0.65 -27.49
CA ASN A 133 1.36 1.92 -27.74
C ASN A 133 1.91 2.68 -28.96
N MET A 134 2.91 2.14 -29.67
CA MET A 134 3.37 2.67 -30.94
C MET A 134 2.45 2.15 -32.07
N PRO A 135 1.84 3.02 -32.89
CA PRO A 135 1.06 2.61 -34.06
C PRO A 135 1.91 1.96 -35.15
#